data_AF-A0A958M0C0-F1
#
_entry.id   AF-A0A958M0C0-F1
#
_cell.length_a   1.000
_cell.length_b   1.000
_cell.length_c   1.000
_cell.angle_alpha   90.00
_cell.angle_beta   90.00
_cell.angle_gamma   90.00
#
_symmetry.space_group_name_H-M   'P 1'
#
loop_
_entity.id
_entity.type
_entity.pdbx_description
1 polymer ?
#
loop_
_entity_poly.entity_id
_entity_poly.type
_entity_poly.pdbx_seq_one_letter_code
_entity_poly.pdbx_strand_id
1 'polypeptide(L)'
;MDKVFHLVYLSHAKDNITYSDIQNILHSAIKNNQKKEISGLLIFREGFFLQLLEGAEPSVMETVSRVIQDRRHHHFQTIIEFTSNLRI
;
A
#
# COMPACT_ATOMS: atom_id res chain seq x y z
N MET A 1 -16.64 1.59 -18.14
CA MET A 1 -15.33 1.47 -17.48
C MET A 1 -15.60 1.06 -16.05
N ASP A 2 -14.94 0.02 -15.57
CA ASP A 2 -15.10 -0.40 -14.19
C ASP A 2 -14.50 0.65 -13.26
N LYS A 3 -15.24 0.93 -12.18
CA LYS A 3 -14.83 1.88 -11.15
C LYS A 3 -13.58 1.35 -10.44
N VAL A 4 -12.57 2.18 -10.30
CA VAL A 4 -11.32 1.88 -9.59
C VAL A 4 -11.34 2.60 -8.25
N PHE A 5 -11.18 1.86 -7.17
CA PHE A 5 -11.03 2.38 -5.82
C PHE A 5 -9.57 2.67 -5.54
N HIS A 6 -9.30 3.84 -4.95
CA HIS A 6 -7.96 4.32 -4.60
C HIS A 6 -7.91 4.56 -3.11
N LEU A 7 -6.84 4.10 -2.46
CA LEU A 7 -6.54 4.38 -1.07
C LEU A 7 -5.09 4.82 -0.94
N VAL A 8 -4.89 6.02 -0.39
CA VAL A 8 -3.58 6.52 -0.01
C VAL A 8 -3.46 6.49 1.50
N TYR A 9 -2.40 5.89 2.01
CA TYR A 9 -2.11 5.88 3.44
C TYR A 9 -0.69 6.32 3.73
N LEU A 10 -0.49 6.81 4.96
CA LEU A 10 0.80 7.10 5.57
C LEU A 10 1.01 6.20 6.79
N SER A 11 2.24 5.77 7.05
CA SER A 11 2.60 5.04 8.28
C SER A 11 4.06 5.28 8.65
N HIS A 12 4.40 5.00 9.91
CA HIS A 12 5.74 5.13 10.45
C HIS A 12 6.43 3.77 10.36
N ALA A 13 7.58 3.70 9.69
CA ALA A 13 8.40 2.51 9.72
C ALA A 13 8.86 2.20 11.15
N LYS A 14 9.07 0.91 11.43
CA LYS A 14 9.72 0.50 12.68
C LYS A 14 11.14 1.09 12.76
N ASP A 15 11.64 1.23 13.98
CA ASP A 15 13.04 1.56 14.20
C ASP A 15 13.96 0.54 13.52
N ASN A 16 15.10 1.02 13.01
CA ASN A 16 16.12 0.21 12.34
C ASN A 16 15.60 -0.58 11.11
N ILE A 17 14.57 -0.08 10.42
CA ILE A 17 14.18 -0.66 9.15
C ILE A 17 15.34 -0.61 8.16
N THR A 18 15.61 -1.74 7.51
CA THR A 18 16.74 -1.86 6.58
C THR A 18 16.30 -1.68 5.14
N TYR A 19 17.25 -1.38 4.25
CA TYR A 19 16.98 -1.38 2.82
C TYR A 19 16.47 -2.75 2.32
N SER A 20 16.97 -3.85 2.89
CA SER A 20 16.50 -5.20 2.56
C SER A 20 15.04 -5.42 2.97
N ASP A 21 14.61 -4.90 4.14
CA ASP A 21 13.21 -4.94 4.55
C ASP A 21 12.30 -4.27 3.52
N ILE A 22 12.72 -3.10 3.01
CA ILE A 22 11.98 -2.33 2.00
C ILE A 22 11.90 -3.11 0.69
N GLN A 23 13.01 -3.71 0.24
CA GLN A 23 13.01 -4.57 -0.95
C GLN A 23 12.08 -5.78 -0.76
N ASN A 24 12.03 -6.39 0.43
CA ASN A 24 11.13 -7.50 0.72
C ASN A 24 9.66 -7.06 0.74
N ILE A 25 9.35 -5.85 1.21
CA ILE A 25 8.01 -5.24 1.08
C ILE A 25 7.66 -5.13 -0.41
N LEU A 26 8.53 -4.52 -1.23
CA LEU A 26 8.28 -4.33 -2.66
C LEU A 26 8.08 -5.64 -3.41
N HIS A 27 8.92 -6.66 -3.18
CA HIS A 27 8.75 -7.97 -3.82
C HIS A 27 7.43 -8.63 -3.43
N SER A 28 7.06 -8.57 -2.15
CA SER A 28 5.81 -9.12 -1.66
C SER A 28 4.60 -8.37 -2.22
N ALA A 29 4.68 -7.05 -2.30
CA ALA A 29 3.65 -6.19 -2.88
C ALA A 29 3.46 -6.50 -4.36
N ILE A 30 4.53 -6.50 -5.18
CA ILE A 30 4.44 -6.81 -6.62
C ILE A 30 3.76 -8.18 -6.84
N LYS A 31 4.24 -9.22 -6.16
CA LYS A 31 3.69 -10.58 -6.30
C LYS A 31 2.23 -10.69 -5.89
N ASN A 32 1.84 -10.06 -4.78
CA ASN A 32 0.48 -10.15 -4.26
C ASN A 32 -0.49 -9.25 -5.02
N ASN A 33 -0.05 -8.06 -5.40
CA ASN A 33 -0.86 -7.06 -6.08
C ASN A 33 -1.15 -7.51 -7.51
N GLN A 34 -0.19 -8.11 -8.21
CA GLN A 34 -0.39 -8.65 -9.55
C GLN A 34 -1.52 -9.70 -9.58
N LYS A 35 -1.60 -10.58 -8.57
CA LYS A 35 -2.66 -11.60 -8.47
C LYS A 35 -4.05 -11.03 -8.22
N LYS A 36 -4.13 -9.81 -7.70
CA LYS A 36 -5.37 -9.12 -7.31
C LYS A 36 -5.71 -7.94 -8.20
N GLU A 37 -4.95 -7.76 -9.28
CA GLU A 37 -5.06 -6.62 -10.20
C GLU A 37 -4.99 -5.26 -9.49
N ILE A 38 -4.13 -5.18 -8.48
CA ILE A 38 -3.82 -3.95 -7.75
C ILE A 38 -2.58 -3.31 -8.37
N SER A 39 -2.61 -2.01 -8.58
CA SER A 39 -1.44 -1.18 -8.94
C SER A 39 -1.25 -0.07 -7.89
N GLY A 40 -0.30 0.83 -8.15
CA GLY A 40 -0.01 1.97 -7.29
C GLY A 40 1.49 2.15 -7.08
N LEU A 41 1.84 2.85 -6.00
CA LEU A 41 3.23 3.22 -5.68
C LEU A 41 3.48 3.15 -4.18
N LEU A 42 4.73 2.89 -3.80
CA LEU A 42 5.20 2.95 -2.42
C LEU A 42 6.41 3.90 -2.36
N ILE A 43 6.32 4.89 -1.47
CA ILE A 43 7.40 5.82 -1.15
C ILE A 43 7.87 5.52 0.26
N PHE A 44 9.18 5.38 0.43
CA PHE A 44 9.83 5.36 1.74
C PHE A 44 10.79 6.54 1.86
N ARG A 45 10.60 7.37 2.88
CA ARG A 45 11.49 8.50 3.16
C ARG A 45 11.47 8.87 4.64
N GLU A 46 12.66 9.07 5.22
CA GLU A 46 12.83 9.61 6.59
C GLU A 46 11.99 8.86 7.65
N GLY A 47 11.88 7.54 7.52
CA GLY A 47 11.11 6.71 8.46
C GLY A 47 9.61 6.63 8.19
N PHE A 48 9.12 7.19 7.07
CA PHE A 48 7.71 7.13 6.69
C PHE A 48 7.51 6.28 5.44
N PHE A 49 6.40 5.55 5.42
CA PHE A 49 5.84 4.94 4.22
C PHE A 49 4.60 5.70 3.78
N LEU A 50 4.57 6.16 2.53
CA LEU A 50 3.37 6.63 1.85
C LEU A 50 3.06 5.65 0.72
N GLN A 51 1.87 5.08 0.70
CA GLN A 51 1.48 4.13 -0.35
C GLN A 51 0.13 4.50 -0.97
N LEU A 52 0.08 4.47 -2.30
CA LEU A 52 -1.16 4.42 -3.08
C LEU A 52 -1.43 2.96 -3.46
N LEU A 53 -2.65 2.52 -3.24
CA LEU A 53 -3.19 1.26 -3.73
C LEU A 53 -4.43 1.54 -4.57
N GLU A 54 -4.53 0.93 -5.73
CA GLU A 54 -5.65 1.13 -6.66
C GLU A 54 -6.10 -0.17 -7.32
N GLY A 55 -7.42 -0.39 -7.39
CA GLY A 55 -8.03 -1.61 -7.94
C GLY A 55 -9.49 -1.75 -7.52
N ALA A 56 -10.01 -2.98 -7.54
CA ALA A 56 -11.33 -3.26 -6.98
C ALA A 56 -11.31 -3.03 -5.45
N GLU A 57 -12.33 -2.34 -4.91
CA GLU A 57 -12.39 -1.99 -3.48
C GLU A 57 -12.18 -3.20 -2.54
N PRO A 58 -12.83 -4.37 -2.73
CA PRO A 58 -12.59 -5.51 -1.86
C PRO A 58 -11.14 -5.99 -1.87
N SER A 59 -10.51 -5.98 -3.05
CA SER A 59 -9.11 -6.39 -3.24
C SER A 59 -8.13 -5.43 -2.57
N VAL A 60 -8.39 -4.12 -2.68
CA VAL A 60 -7.60 -3.06 -2.01
C VAL A 60 -7.74 -3.20 -0.50
N MET A 61 -8.97 -3.33 0.02
CA MET A 61 -9.22 -3.44 1.46
C MET A 61 -8.63 -4.72 2.08
N GLU A 62 -8.65 -5.85 1.36
CA GLU A 62 -7.96 -7.08 1.79
C GLU A 62 -6.43 -6.92 1.78
N THR A 63 -5.88 -6.07 0.92
CA THR A 63 -4.45 -5.75 0.94
C THR A 63 -4.12 -4.83 2.11
N VAL A 64 -4.92 -3.81 2.34
CA VAL A 64 -4.79 -2.89 3.48
C VAL A 64 -4.88 -3.63 4.81
N SER A 65 -5.78 -4.60 4.97
CA SER A 65 -5.90 -5.37 6.22
C SER A 65 -4.63 -6.16 6.55
N ARG A 66 -3.92 -6.68 5.54
CA ARG A 66 -2.60 -7.32 5.71
C ARG A 66 -1.51 -6.31 6.00
N VAL A 67 -1.54 -5.15 5.33
CA VAL A 67 -0.60 -4.05 5.56
C VAL A 67 -0.71 -3.58 7.01
N ILE A 68 -1.91 -3.31 7.53
CA ILE A 68 -2.12 -2.85 8.92
C ILE A 68 -1.49 -3.79 9.96
N GLN A 69 -1.43 -5.10 9.68
CA GLN A 69 -0.85 -6.10 10.59
C GLN A 69 0.67 -6.29 10.43
N ASP A 70 1.29 -5.64 9.45
CA ASP A 70 2.72 -5.78 9.18
C ASP A 70 3.56 -5.10 10.27
N ARG A 71 4.33 -5.91 11.00
CA ARG A 71 5.18 -5.45 12.12
C ARG A 71 6.33 -4.51 11.71
N ARG A 72 6.54 -4.27 10.42
CA ARG A 72 7.56 -3.36 9.90
C ARG A 72 7.16 -1.89 9.94
N HIS A 73 5.92 -1.57 10.31
CA HIS A 73 5.45 -0.20 10.49
C HIS A 73 4.36 -0.11 11.57
N HIS A 74 3.98 1.12 11.91
CA HIS A 74 3.00 1.47 12.93
C HIS A 74 2.39 2.86 12.61
N HIS A 75 1.43 3.32 13.41
CA HIS A 75 0.71 4.59 13.17
C HIS A 75 0.12 4.71 11.75
N PHE A 76 -0.57 3.67 11.29
CA PHE A 76 -1.25 3.68 9.99
C PHE A 76 -2.36 4.73 9.97
N GLN A 77 -2.38 5.58 8.95
CA GLN A 77 -3.39 6.60 8.74
C GLN A 77 -3.79 6.65 7.26
N THR A 78 -5.07 6.49 6.97
CA THR A 78 -5.63 6.79 5.64
C THR A 78 -5.61 8.30 5.43
N ILE A 79 -5.03 8.75 4.32
CA ILE A 79 -4.94 10.15 3.92
C ILE A 79 -6.11 10.53 3.01
N ILE A 80 -6.41 9.69 2.03
CA ILE A 80 -7.56 9.87 1.14
C ILE A 80 -8.02 8.53 0.57
N GLU A 81 -9.33 8.41 0.38
CA GLU A 81 -9.97 7.35 -0.38
C GLU A 81 -10.94 7.95 -1.40
N PHE A 82 -10.95 7.42 -2.62
CA PHE A 82 -11.87 7.87 -3.65
C PHE A 82 -12.03 6.82 -4.75
N THR A 83 -13.10 6.95 -5.52
CA THR A 83 -13.35 6.12 -6.70
C THR A 83 -13.23 6.95 -7.97
N SER A 84 -12.58 6.41 -8.99
CA SER A 84 -12.45 7.06 -10.30
C SER A 84 -12.65 6.03 -11.43
N ASN A 85 -12.58 6.49 -12.68
CA ASN A 85 -12.62 5.62 -13.86
C ASN A 85 -11.22 5.35 -14.45
N LEU A 86 -10.16 5.87 -13.83
CA LEU A 86 -8.79 5.83 -14.32
C LEU A 86 -7.82 5.47 -13.19
N ARG A 87 -6.86 4.60 -13.48
CA ARG A 87 -5.69 4.40 -12.61
C ARG A 87 -4.74 5.61 -12.76
N ILE A 88 -3.94 5.86 -11.72
CA ILE A 88 -2.93 6.95 -11.67
C ILE A 88 -1.64 6.51 -12.35
#